data_AF-A0A923YKP7-F1
#
_entry.id   AF-A0A923YKP7-F1
#
_cell.length_a   1.000
_cell.length_b   1.000
_cell.length_c   1.000
_cell.angle_alpha   90.00
_cell.angle_beta   90.00
_cell.angle_gamma   90.00
#
_symmetry.space_group_name_H-M   'P 1'
#
loop_
_entity.id
_entity.type
_entity.pdbx_description
1 polymer ?
#
loop_
_entity_poly.entity_id
_entity_poly.type
_entity_poly.pdbx_seq_one_letter_code
_entity_poly.pdbx_strand_id
1 'polypeptide(L)'
;MKRNDYIKLLSGGLLQVSESKFRELATFIEQRFEVHELRKPQTVSIGGQASDNQYLGLIEWAKAFRKENIESVTYFYSALSEKQLPAHMAAAFAGVEDVIFHVKTAAQNYFCILQTRYSPSNEISPEQLLALVNAQVNPASEWTRLEELVQKNNELNSRPRMAEGSIQSHLVSPEGYQTFEWQAGDFVKELQLNAIIKGTEFVIPEALKDLLQPSSFSFYDDKEEREYIYLYLVEEISSKELISLVETQPFADEVIHKLDAFLKEYPNGLTLDPFHWKESIQNYPADQLQGIANMMCRFICECCEEKKMKPFIPASLKSKLGPDELEAQRIVARGKLDRSQYFLAGNTQPWEAHTFERMDYTGVPEVSPPEEELKATLQQALKATGAFAAKNNSNFAEAFQFADYLLTGLLPEGNFDEAHKEKIIRELKELNFSDRAIENFTNVFFYSEELLIIGWDSKTIYAFFACSIADVFGGMGSWNDQYFEPEEENVKYQQLSGALFNALKKYFVALLSFQK
;
A
#
# COMPACT_ATOMS: atom_id res chain seq x y z
N MET A 1 5.78 -0.75 16.07
CA MET A 1 6.99 -0.39 15.30
C MET A 1 7.07 -1.18 14.00
N LYS A 2 7.44 -0.52 12.90
CA LYS A 2 7.57 -1.12 11.56
C LYS A 2 8.97 -1.66 11.31
N ARG A 3 9.11 -2.64 10.39
CA ARG A 3 10.41 -3.24 10.03
C ARG A 3 11.46 -2.19 9.62
N ASN A 4 11.08 -1.19 8.84
CA ASN A 4 11.98 -0.13 8.39
C ASN A 4 12.56 0.70 9.55
N ASP A 5 11.79 0.88 10.62
CA ASP A 5 12.23 1.62 11.81
C ASP A 5 13.23 0.79 12.63
N TYR A 6 13.01 -0.52 12.70
CA TYR A 6 13.95 -1.47 13.30
C TYR A 6 15.27 -1.59 12.51
N ILE A 7 15.19 -1.63 11.17
CA ILE A 7 16.39 -1.64 10.31
C ILE A 7 17.22 -0.37 10.52
N LYS A 8 16.58 0.80 10.57
CA LYS A 8 17.28 2.06 10.87
C LYS A 8 18.01 1.96 12.20
N LEU A 9 17.34 1.57 13.28
CA LEU A 9 17.95 1.39 14.60
C LEU A 9 19.21 0.50 14.55
N LEU A 10 19.10 -0.70 13.98
CA LEU A 10 20.19 -1.66 13.92
C LEU A 10 21.37 -1.12 13.11
N SER A 11 21.10 -0.51 11.95
CA SER A 11 22.13 0.08 11.10
C SER A 11 22.83 1.27 11.77
N GLY A 12 22.09 2.14 12.45
CA GLY A 12 22.65 3.25 13.23
C GLY A 12 23.54 2.76 14.37
N GLY A 13 23.05 1.77 15.14
CA GLY A 13 23.80 1.13 16.21
C GLY A 13 25.13 0.53 15.74
N LEU A 14 25.12 -0.23 14.63
CA LEU A 14 26.34 -0.81 14.02
C LEU A 14 27.40 0.24 13.71
N LEU A 15 27.00 1.43 13.25
CA LEU A 15 27.93 2.51 12.93
C LEU A 15 28.57 3.13 14.17
N GLN A 16 27.95 3.03 15.34
CA GLN A 16 28.35 3.80 16.52
C GLN A 16 28.96 2.97 17.64
N VAL A 17 28.60 1.69 17.75
CA VAL A 17 29.09 0.82 18.82
C VAL A 17 30.62 0.70 18.82
N SER A 18 31.21 0.38 19.97
CA SER A 18 32.64 0.07 20.07
C SER A 18 33.02 -1.10 19.17
N GLU A 19 34.32 -1.24 18.85
CA GLU A 19 34.79 -2.35 18.02
C GLU A 19 34.50 -3.73 18.61
N SER A 20 34.53 -3.85 19.95
CA SER A 20 34.15 -5.09 20.65
C SER A 20 32.66 -5.43 20.44
N LYS A 21 31.78 -4.44 20.52
CA LYS A 21 30.33 -4.59 20.36
C LYS A 21 29.89 -4.68 18.89
N PHE A 22 30.71 -4.20 17.94
CA PHE A 22 30.42 -4.29 16.51
C PHE A 22 30.21 -5.74 16.06
N ARG A 23 31.10 -6.64 16.45
CA ARG A 23 31.01 -8.07 16.07
C ARG A 23 29.82 -8.76 16.69
N GLU A 24 29.52 -8.44 17.95
CA GLU A 24 28.38 -8.96 18.69
C GLU A 24 27.07 -8.55 18.02
N LEU A 25 26.90 -7.25 17.74
CA LEU A 25 25.72 -6.74 17.04
C LEU A 25 25.60 -7.26 15.61
N ALA A 26 26.71 -7.33 14.86
CA ALA A 26 26.72 -7.91 13.51
C ALA A 26 26.22 -9.35 13.50
N THR A 27 26.74 -10.18 14.41
CA THR A 27 26.34 -11.60 14.55
C THR A 27 24.85 -11.71 14.91
N PHE A 28 24.34 -10.81 15.76
CA PHE A 28 22.94 -10.79 16.13
C PHE A 28 22.01 -10.44 14.95
N ILE A 29 22.43 -9.50 14.11
CA ILE A 29 21.66 -9.08 12.92
C ILE A 29 21.69 -10.18 11.85
N GLU A 30 22.83 -10.85 11.65
CA GLU A 30 23.00 -11.99 10.73
C GLU A 30 22.03 -13.15 11.00
N GLN A 31 21.56 -13.31 12.25
CA GLN A 31 20.57 -14.34 12.60
C GLN A 31 19.15 -14.03 12.09
N ARG A 32 18.87 -12.78 11.71
CA ARG A 32 17.53 -12.28 11.36
C ARG A 32 17.43 -11.78 9.91
N PHE A 33 18.53 -11.29 9.37
CA PHE A 33 18.59 -10.69 8.04
C PHE A 33 19.80 -11.20 7.27
N GLU A 34 19.70 -11.19 5.95
CA GLU A 34 20.87 -11.34 5.10
C GLU A 34 21.61 -9.99 5.03
N VAL A 35 22.88 -9.97 5.43
CA VAL A 35 23.65 -8.72 5.59
C VAL A 35 24.96 -8.71 4.80
N HIS A 36 25.24 -9.77 4.05
CA HIS A 36 26.40 -9.86 3.17
C HIS A 36 26.00 -9.69 1.71
N GLU A 37 24.88 -10.29 1.31
CA GLU A 37 24.39 -10.27 -0.08
C GLU A 37 23.04 -9.55 -0.21
N LEU A 38 22.95 -8.63 -1.17
CA LEU A 38 21.68 -8.00 -1.52
C LEU A 38 20.89 -8.89 -2.48
N ARG A 39 19.56 -8.93 -2.31
CA ARG A 39 18.62 -9.67 -3.19
C ARG A 39 18.87 -11.18 -3.17
N LYS A 40 19.33 -11.71 -2.04
CA LYS A 40 19.50 -13.15 -1.88
C LYS A 40 18.12 -13.82 -1.80
N PRO A 41 17.86 -14.85 -2.62
CA PRO A 41 16.60 -15.57 -2.60
C PRO A 41 16.16 -16.02 -1.21
N GLN A 42 14.85 -15.93 -0.97
CA GLN A 42 14.15 -16.36 0.25
C GLN A 42 14.61 -15.66 1.52
N THR A 43 15.19 -14.46 1.39
CA THR A 43 15.68 -13.67 2.53
C THR A 43 15.24 -12.22 2.45
N VAL A 44 15.31 -11.55 3.61
CA VAL A 44 15.27 -10.09 3.72
C VAL A 44 16.71 -9.60 3.86
N SER A 45 17.20 -8.94 2.81
CA SER A 45 18.55 -8.39 2.76
C SER A 45 18.58 -6.95 3.27
N ILE A 46 19.65 -6.56 3.97
CA ILE A 46 19.94 -5.17 4.35
C ILE A 46 21.28 -4.75 3.77
N GLY A 47 21.37 -3.53 3.24
CA GLY A 47 22.63 -2.95 2.81
C GLY A 47 22.54 -1.47 2.49
N GLY A 48 23.51 -0.95 1.77
CA GLY A 48 23.54 0.45 1.40
C GLY A 48 24.52 0.76 0.29
N GLN A 49 24.40 1.98 -0.23
CA GLN A 49 25.24 2.50 -1.28
C GLN A 49 26.50 3.14 -0.69
N ALA A 50 27.66 2.71 -1.15
CA ALA A 50 28.96 3.22 -0.75
C ALA A 50 29.33 4.53 -1.49
N SER A 51 30.49 5.10 -1.16
CA SER A 51 30.97 6.37 -1.73
C SER A 51 31.25 6.31 -3.23
N ASP A 52 31.56 5.13 -3.75
CA ASP A 52 31.82 4.83 -5.17
C ASP A 52 30.56 4.37 -5.95
N ASN A 53 29.37 4.57 -5.37
CA ASN A 53 28.07 4.13 -5.88
C ASN A 53 27.85 2.61 -5.94
N GLN A 54 28.77 1.79 -5.40
CA GLN A 54 28.53 0.36 -5.28
C GLN A 54 27.53 0.05 -4.16
N TYR A 55 26.66 -0.93 -4.40
CA TYR A 55 25.76 -1.45 -3.38
C TYR A 55 26.44 -2.57 -2.61
N LEU A 56 26.52 -2.43 -1.29
CA LEU A 56 27.15 -3.38 -0.38
C LEU A 56 26.13 -3.93 0.61
N GLY A 57 26.32 -5.17 1.06
CA GLY A 57 25.62 -5.70 2.23
C GLY A 57 25.93 -4.88 3.48
N LEU A 58 25.02 -4.87 4.46
CA LEU A 58 25.08 -4.03 5.65
C LEU A 58 26.42 -4.08 6.39
N ILE A 59 27.04 -5.26 6.53
CA ILE A 59 28.30 -5.39 7.28
C ILE A 59 29.47 -4.69 6.55
N GLU A 60 29.59 -4.91 5.25
CA GLU A 60 30.66 -4.28 4.46
C GLU A 60 30.42 -2.78 4.28
N TRP A 61 29.16 -2.38 4.13
CA TRP A 61 28.76 -0.98 4.12
C TRP A 61 29.11 -0.27 5.44
N ALA A 62 28.81 -0.88 6.58
CA ALA A 62 29.14 -0.33 7.90
C ALA A 62 30.66 -0.22 8.12
N LYS A 63 31.43 -1.25 7.71
CA LYS A 63 32.90 -1.21 7.76
C LYS A 63 33.47 -0.10 6.89
N ALA A 64 32.88 0.19 5.72
CA ALA A 64 33.32 1.28 4.86
C ALA A 64 33.24 2.64 5.58
N PHE A 65 32.12 2.95 6.24
CA PHE A 65 32.01 4.19 7.01
C PHE A 65 32.95 4.24 8.22
N ARG A 66 33.09 3.12 8.96
CA ARG A 66 33.96 3.09 10.15
C ARG A 66 35.42 3.37 9.80
N LYS A 67 35.88 2.95 8.61
CA LYS A 67 37.23 3.29 8.09
C LYS A 67 37.43 4.79 7.88
N GLU A 68 36.37 5.54 7.62
CA GLU A 68 36.41 7.01 7.45
C GLU A 68 36.34 7.79 8.77
N ASN A 69 36.33 7.10 9.92
CA ASN A 69 36.17 7.67 11.25
C ASN A 69 34.86 8.46 11.42
N ILE A 70 33.83 7.78 11.91
CA ILE A 70 32.48 8.33 12.11
C ILE A 70 32.48 9.29 13.31
N GLU A 71 32.13 10.55 13.03
CA GLU A 71 31.97 11.61 14.02
C GLU A 71 30.56 11.60 14.63
N SER A 72 29.52 11.50 13.80
CA SER A 72 28.14 11.42 14.25
C SER A 72 27.27 10.63 13.27
N VAL A 73 26.18 10.08 13.80
CA VAL A 73 25.10 9.47 13.01
C VAL A 73 23.79 9.99 13.56
N THR A 74 23.04 10.67 12.70
CA THR A 74 21.82 11.39 13.05
C THR A 74 20.72 11.04 12.07
N TYR A 75 19.48 11.09 12.55
CA TYR A 75 18.31 10.96 11.73
C TYR A 75 17.53 12.27 11.79
N PHE A 76 16.87 12.64 10.70
CA PHE A 76 15.91 13.74 10.70
C PHE A 76 14.80 13.50 9.69
N TYR A 77 13.64 14.07 9.96
CA TYR A 77 12.53 14.07 9.01
C TYR A 77 12.76 15.14 7.95
N SER A 78 12.50 14.79 6.70
CA SER A 78 12.36 15.75 5.62
C SER A 78 11.11 15.44 4.83
N ALA A 79 10.28 16.47 4.62
CA ALA A 79 9.18 16.39 3.68
C ALA A 79 9.77 16.44 2.26
N LEU A 80 9.77 15.30 1.55
CA LEU A 80 10.29 15.23 0.19
C LEU A 80 9.36 15.85 -0.85
N SER A 81 8.13 16.24 -0.49
CA SER A 81 7.14 16.81 -1.42
C SER A 81 6.68 18.22 -1.02
N GLU A 82 6.52 19.11 -2.01
CA GLU A 82 5.99 20.47 -1.85
C GLU A 82 4.50 20.51 -1.42
N LYS A 83 3.79 19.37 -1.46
CA LYS A 83 2.39 19.25 -1.01
C LYS A 83 2.35 18.54 0.34
N GLN A 84 2.41 19.31 1.42
CA GLN A 84 2.14 18.78 2.76
C GLN A 84 0.69 18.27 2.80
N LEU A 85 0.52 16.95 2.89
CA LEU A 85 -0.77 16.38 3.30
C LEU A 85 -1.06 16.82 4.75
N PRO A 86 -2.33 17.06 5.13
CA PRO A 86 -2.69 17.24 6.52
C PRO A 86 -2.13 16.09 7.38
N ALA A 87 -1.60 16.38 8.57
CA ALA A 87 -0.88 15.40 9.39
C ALA A 87 -1.68 14.11 9.68
N HIS A 88 -3.01 14.20 9.81
CA HIS A 88 -3.87 13.02 9.99
C HIS A 88 -3.95 12.14 8.72
N MET A 89 -3.91 12.73 7.53
CA MET A 89 -3.80 12.00 6.26
C MET A 89 -2.40 11.43 6.09
N ALA A 90 -1.36 12.19 6.45
CA ALA A 90 0.01 11.68 6.45
C ALA A 90 0.20 10.49 7.41
N ALA A 91 -0.46 10.51 8.56
CA ALA A 91 -0.46 9.37 9.48
C ALA A 91 -1.11 8.11 8.86
N ALA A 92 -2.05 8.28 7.93
CA ALA A 92 -2.67 7.20 7.15
C ALA A 92 -1.81 6.70 5.98
N PHE A 93 -0.99 7.57 5.38
CA PHE A 93 -0.14 7.25 4.25
C PHE A 93 1.34 7.30 4.64
N ALA A 94 1.97 6.13 4.79
CA ALA A 94 3.36 5.96 5.20
C ALA A 94 4.44 6.58 4.25
N GLY A 95 4.07 7.43 3.29
CA GLY A 95 4.93 7.90 2.20
C GLY A 95 5.02 9.42 2.00
N VAL A 96 4.60 10.26 2.96
CA VAL A 96 4.69 11.73 2.83
C VAL A 96 5.93 12.34 3.49
N GLU A 97 6.60 11.60 4.37
CA GLU A 97 7.77 12.05 5.10
C GLU A 97 8.80 10.92 5.13
N ASP A 98 10.02 11.20 4.67
CA ASP A 98 11.13 10.25 4.73
C ASP A 98 12.07 10.59 5.89
N VAL A 99 12.56 9.55 6.54
CA VAL A 99 13.61 9.66 7.55
C VAL A 99 14.95 9.65 6.82
N ILE A 100 15.62 10.80 6.81
CA ILE A 100 16.97 10.93 6.27
C ILE A 100 17.95 10.42 7.32
N PHE A 101 18.82 9.51 6.89
CA PHE A 101 19.95 8.99 7.64
C PHE A 101 21.20 9.77 7.28
N HIS A 102 21.72 10.54 8.23
CA HIS A 102 22.92 11.36 8.06
C HIS A 102 24.10 10.78 8.83
N VAL A 103 25.14 10.38 8.10
CA VAL A 103 26.42 9.94 8.66
C VAL A 103 27.46 11.01 8.38
N LYS A 104 28.05 11.58 9.43
CA LYS A 104 29.19 12.47 9.32
C LYS A 104 30.46 11.70 9.63
N THR A 105 31.36 11.62 8.66
CA THR A 105 32.71 11.07 8.83
C THR A 105 33.74 12.18 8.82
N ALA A 106 34.98 11.87 9.19
CA ALA A 106 36.09 12.83 9.08
C ALA A 106 36.38 13.21 7.61
N ALA A 107 35.92 12.40 6.65
CA ALA A 107 36.09 12.65 5.22
C ALA A 107 34.94 13.49 4.63
N GLN A 108 33.68 13.14 4.90
CA GLN A 108 32.53 13.80 4.28
C GLN A 108 31.20 13.56 5.01
N ASN A 109 30.13 14.18 4.51
CA ASN A 109 28.76 13.96 4.95
C ASN A 109 28.03 13.05 3.97
N TYR A 110 27.27 12.10 4.49
CA TYR A 110 26.43 11.19 3.73
C TYR A 110 24.99 11.35 4.15
N PHE A 111 24.11 11.64 3.20
CA PHE A 111 22.67 11.65 3.40
C PHE A 111 22.09 10.47 2.64
N CYS A 112 21.38 9.61 3.35
CA CYS A 112 20.79 8.41 2.78
C CYS A 112 19.31 8.31 3.14
N ILE A 113 18.53 7.65 2.28
CA ILE A 113 17.16 7.22 2.56
C ILE A 113 17.07 5.71 2.49
N LEU A 114 16.22 5.11 3.33
CA LEU A 114 16.00 3.67 3.29
C LEU A 114 14.95 3.33 2.23
N GLN A 115 15.39 2.74 1.13
CA GLN A 115 14.51 2.24 0.08
C GLN A 115 14.22 0.75 0.29
N THR A 116 12.99 0.33 -0.01
CA THR A 116 12.60 -1.09 0.02
C THR A 116 12.28 -1.54 -1.39
N ARG A 117 12.95 -2.60 -1.85
CA ARG A 117 12.75 -3.22 -3.16
C ARG A 117 12.34 -4.66 -2.96
N TYR A 118 11.33 -5.10 -3.70
CA TYR A 118 10.87 -6.48 -3.70
C TYR A 118 11.32 -7.16 -4.97
N SER A 119 11.47 -8.48 -4.92
CA SER A 119 11.57 -9.29 -6.12
C SER A 119 10.30 -9.21 -6.95
N PRO A 120 10.38 -9.46 -8.27
CA PRO A 120 9.20 -9.61 -9.11
C PRO A 120 8.20 -10.60 -8.52
N SER A 121 6.90 -10.32 -8.69
CA SER A 121 5.83 -11.21 -8.20
C SER A 121 5.73 -12.50 -9.02
N ASN A 122 6.17 -12.47 -10.28
CA ASN A 122 6.08 -13.58 -11.22
C ASN A 122 7.49 -14.00 -11.68
N GLU A 123 7.66 -15.27 -12.07
CA GLU A 123 8.96 -15.79 -12.54
C GLU A 123 9.32 -15.37 -13.96
N ILE A 124 8.33 -15.01 -14.77
CA ILE A 124 8.56 -14.61 -16.16
C ILE A 124 9.38 -13.32 -16.21
N SER A 125 10.36 -13.26 -17.11
CA SER A 125 11.12 -12.04 -17.42
C SER A 125 10.47 -11.22 -18.55
N PRO A 126 10.84 -9.93 -18.71
CA PRO A 126 10.40 -9.14 -19.86
C PRO A 126 10.72 -9.81 -21.21
N GLU A 127 11.92 -10.37 -21.38
CA GLU A 127 12.33 -11.05 -22.62
C GLU A 127 11.51 -12.31 -22.89
N GLN A 128 11.16 -13.05 -21.83
CA GLN A 128 10.28 -14.21 -21.94
C GLN A 128 8.85 -13.82 -22.29
N LEU A 129 8.35 -12.71 -21.76
CA LEU A 129 7.06 -12.14 -22.19
C LEU A 129 7.11 -11.73 -23.67
N LEU A 130 8.19 -11.08 -24.12
CA LEU A 130 8.38 -10.75 -25.55
C LEU A 130 8.31 -12.00 -26.42
N ALA A 131 8.96 -13.10 -25.99
CA ALA A 131 8.89 -14.38 -26.69
C ALA A 131 7.46 -14.96 -26.71
N LEU A 132 6.71 -14.85 -25.61
CA LEU A 132 5.31 -15.27 -25.53
C LEU A 132 4.42 -14.49 -26.52
N VAL A 133 4.56 -13.16 -26.58
CA VAL A 133 3.78 -12.33 -27.51
C VAL A 133 4.12 -12.65 -28.96
N ASN A 134 5.40 -12.84 -29.26
CA ASN A 134 5.87 -13.18 -30.61
C ASN A 134 5.45 -14.58 -31.08
N ALA A 135 5.07 -15.48 -30.16
CA ALA A 135 4.58 -16.80 -30.49
C ALA A 135 3.08 -16.84 -30.85
N GLN A 136 2.34 -15.76 -30.61
CA GLN A 136 0.91 -15.72 -30.93
C GLN A 136 0.67 -15.72 -32.44
N VAL A 137 -0.54 -16.08 -32.87
CA VAL A 137 -0.90 -16.20 -34.29
C VAL A 137 -0.75 -14.88 -35.05
N ASN A 138 -0.98 -13.73 -34.40
CA ASN A 138 -0.80 -12.40 -34.99
C ASN A 138 -0.05 -11.46 -34.04
N PRO A 139 1.29 -11.57 -33.93
CA PRO A 139 2.08 -10.82 -32.96
C PRO A 139 1.97 -9.30 -33.11
N ALA A 140 1.86 -8.80 -34.35
CA ALA A 140 1.76 -7.37 -34.61
C ALA A 140 0.50 -6.78 -33.94
N SER A 141 -0.65 -7.46 -34.07
CA SER A 141 -1.89 -7.04 -33.42
C SER A 141 -1.81 -7.14 -31.89
N GLU A 142 -1.10 -8.13 -31.36
CA GLU A 142 -0.90 -8.26 -29.92
C GLU A 142 -0.02 -7.14 -29.38
N TRP A 143 1.06 -6.77 -30.09
CA TRP A 143 1.92 -5.65 -29.70
C TRP A 143 1.19 -4.32 -29.69
N THR A 144 0.37 -4.02 -30.71
CA THR A 144 -0.49 -2.83 -30.71
C THR A 144 -1.39 -2.79 -29.49
N ARG A 145 -1.97 -3.94 -29.10
CA ARG A 145 -2.83 -4.01 -27.91
C ARG A 145 -2.06 -3.76 -26.61
N LEU A 146 -0.90 -4.38 -26.43
CA LEU A 146 -0.09 -4.17 -25.23
C LEU A 146 0.37 -2.71 -25.12
N GLU A 147 0.71 -2.09 -26.26
CA GLU A 147 1.02 -0.67 -26.33
C GLU A 147 -0.15 0.21 -25.86
N GLU A 148 -1.38 -0.05 -26.31
CA GLU A 148 -2.58 0.65 -25.83
C GLU A 148 -2.77 0.51 -24.31
N LEU A 149 -2.55 -0.68 -23.76
CA LEU A 149 -2.69 -0.94 -22.32
C LEU A 149 -1.68 -0.15 -21.49
N VAL A 150 -0.40 -0.16 -21.92
CA VAL A 150 0.65 0.62 -21.27
C VAL A 150 0.39 2.11 -21.41
N GLN A 151 -0.04 2.57 -22.59
CA GLN A 151 -0.33 3.98 -22.85
C GLN A 151 -1.51 4.47 -21.99
N LYS A 152 -2.58 3.68 -21.86
CA LYS A 152 -3.71 3.96 -20.95
C LYS A 152 -3.28 3.98 -19.48
N ASN A 153 -2.43 3.04 -19.07
CA ASN A 153 -1.89 3.01 -17.72
C ASN A 153 -1.05 4.26 -17.42
N ASN A 154 -0.19 4.67 -18.36
CA ASN A 154 0.60 5.88 -18.24
C ASN A 154 -0.29 7.13 -18.13
N GLU A 155 -1.35 7.22 -18.93
CA GLU A 155 -2.30 8.34 -18.87
C GLU A 155 -3.04 8.41 -17.53
N LEU A 156 -3.56 7.29 -17.03
CA LEU A 156 -4.24 7.22 -15.74
C LEU A 156 -3.33 7.62 -14.57
N ASN A 157 -2.03 7.37 -14.69
CA ASN A 157 -1.03 7.65 -13.65
C ASN A 157 -0.19 8.90 -13.93
N SER A 158 -0.59 9.75 -14.89
CA SER A 158 0.14 10.97 -15.27
C SER A 158 1.62 10.73 -15.61
N ARG A 159 1.96 9.56 -16.15
CA ARG A 159 3.30 9.21 -16.62
C ARG A 159 3.49 9.66 -18.07
N PRO A 160 4.74 9.94 -18.50
CA PRO A 160 5.03 10.30 -19.89
C PRO A 160 4.49 9.25 -20.88
N ARG A 161 3.98 9.74 -22.02
CA ARG A 161 3.62 8.85 -23.13
C ARG A 161 4.85 8.14 -23.67
N MET A 162 4.67 6.88 -24.05
CA MET A 162 5.70 6.12 -24.73
C MET A 162 5.72 6.48 -26.23
N ALA A 163 6.86 6.32 -26.90
CA ALA A 163 6.94 6.51 -28.34
C ALA A 163 6.21 5.38 -29.07
N GLU A 164 5.50 5.72 -30.14
CA GLU A 164 4.73 4.74 -30.94
C GLU A 164 5.64 3.62 -31.48
N GLY A 165 5.21 2.37 -31.32
CA GLY A 165 5.95 1.18 -31.75
C GLY A 165 7.15 0.81 -30.86
N SER A 166 7.34 1.49 -29.73
CA SER A 166 8.50 1.25 -28.83
C SER A 166 8.23 0.33 -27.64
N ILE A 167 7.04 -0.30 -27.58
CA ILE A 167 6.63 -1.16 -26.44
C ILE A 167 7.66 -2.25 -26.12
N GLN A 168 8.25 -2.89 -27.14
CA GLN A 168 9.21 -3.97 -26.93
C GLN A 168 10.49 -3.48 -26.24
N SER A 169 11.08 -2.37 -26.72
CA SER A 169 12.27 -1.79 -26.13
C SER A 169 11.98 -1.11 -24.79
N HIS A 170 10.76 -0.62 -24.60
CA HIS A 170 10.31 -0.05 -23.34
C HIS A 170 10.24 -1.11 -22.23
N LEU A 171 9.58 -2.25 -22.47
CA LEU A 171 9.41 -3.29 -21.44
C LEU A 171 10.72 -3.88 -20.91
N VAL A 172 11.80 -3.84 -21.70
CA VAL A 172 13.14 -4.28 -21.30
C VAL A 172 14.01 -3.14 -20.74
N SER A 173 13.51 -1.90 -20.71
CA SER A 173 14.21 -0.75 -20.13
C SER A 173 14.07 -0.71 -18.60
N PRO A 174 14.96 -0.03 -17.87
CA PRO A 174 14.82 0.16 -16.42
C PRO A 174 13.47 0.79 -16.03
N GLU A 175 12.96 1.71 -16.85
CA GLU A 175 11.68 2.39 -16.63
C GLU A 175 10.50 1.46 -16.91
N GLY A 176 10.53 0.69 -18.01
CA GLY A 176 9.44 -0.23 -18.35
C GLY A 176 9.43 -1.49 -17.50
N TYR A 177 10.51 -1.81 -16.79
CA TYR A 177 10.54 -2.93 -15.85
C TYR A 177 9.49 -2.80 -14.74
N GLN A 178 9.28 -1.58 -14.21
CA GLN A 178 8.23 -1.34 -13.20
C GLN A 178 6.83 -1.56 -13.78
N THR A 179 6.60 -1.08 -15.01
CA THR A 179 5.34 -1.33 -15.74
C THR A 179 5.12 -2.83 -15.92
N PHE A 180 6.16 -3.55 -16.32
CA PHE A 180 6.14 -4.99 -16.47
C PHE A 180 5.79 -5.71 -15.15
N GLU A 181 6.47 -5.39 -14.04
CA GLU A 181 6.22 -6.05 -12.75
C GLU A 181 4.76 -5.95 -12.32
N TRP A 182 4.10 -4.83 -12.63
CA TRP A 182 2.72 -4.58 -12.24
C TRP A 182 1.70 -5.15 -13.23
N GLN A 183 2.05 -5.23 -14.53
CA GLN A 183 1.10 -5.55 -15.60
C GLN A 183 1.35 -6.90 -16.30
N ALA A 184 2.40 -7.65 -15.95
CA ALA A 184 2.71 -8.91 -16.61
C ALA A 184 1.52 -9.88 -16.63
N GLY A 185 0.79 -9.98 -15.50
CA GLY A 185 -0.43 -10.81 -15.42
C GLY A 185 -1.55 -10.31 -16.34
N ASP A 186 -1.75 -8.99 -16.42
CA ASP A 186 -2.72 -8.37 -17.30
C ASP A 186 -2.37 -8.56 -18.78
N PHE A 187 -1.09 -8.49 -19.13
CA PHE A 187 -0.62 -8.76 -20.50
C PHE A 187 -0.94 -10.19 -20.90
N VAL A 188 -0.60 -11.18 -20.06
CA VAL A 188 -0.90 -12.59 -20.34
C VAL A 188 -2.40 -12.85 -20.43
N LYS A 189 -3.21 -12.21 -19.57
CA LYS A 189 -4.68 -12.27 -19.65
C LYS A 189 -5.18 -11.70 -20.97
N GLU A 190 -4.66 -10.55 -21.41
CA GLU A 190 -5.09 -9.87 -22.63
C GLU A 190 -4.72 -10.64 -23.91
N LEU A 191 -3.56 -11.31 -23.95
CA LEU A 191 -3.21 -12.21 -25.05
C LEU A 191 -4.24 -13.35 -25.19
N GLN A 192 -4.64 -13.96 -24.07
CA GLN A 192 -5.64 -15.04 -24.07
C GLN A 192 -7.04 -14.54 -24.45
N LEU A 193 -7.44 -13.35 -23.99
CA LEU A 193 -8.70 -12.72 -24.40
C LEU A 193 -8.72 -12.47 -25.91
N ASN A 194 -7.66 -11.90 -26.47
CA ASN A 194 -7.55 -11.64 -27.90
C ASN A 194 -7.59 -12.94 -28.72
N ALA A 195 -6.97 -14.01 -28.24
CA ALA A 195 -7.03 -15.33 -28.88
C ALA A 195 -8.48 -15.85 -28.94
N ILE A 196 -9.24 -15.75 -27.84
CA ILE A 196 -10.66 -16.15 -27.80
C ILE A 196 -11.50 -15.30 -28.77
N ILE A 197 -11.33 -13.97 -28.78
CA ILE A 197 -12.09 -13.05 -29.62
C ILE A 197 -11.85 -13.34 -31.11
N LYS A 198 -10.59 -13.59 -31.49
CA LYS A 198 -10.20 -13.88 -32.87
C LYS A 198 -10.44 -15.33 -33.28
N GLY A 199 -10.85 -16.19 -32.35
CA GLY A 199 -11.01 -17.63 -32.60
C GLY A 199 -9.69 -18.34 -32.91
N THR A 200 -8.57 -17.86 -32.36
CA THR A 200 -7.24 -18.45 -32.51
C THR A 200 -6.81 -19.16 -31.23
N GLU A 201 -5.85 -20.07 -31.33
CA GLU A 201 -5.24 -20.71 -30.17
C GLU A 201 -4.29 -19.73 -29.44
N PHE A 202 -4.32 -19.75 -28.11
CA PHE A 202 -3.29 -19.09 -27.28
C PHE A 202 -2.05 -19.98 -27.24
N VAL A 203 -0.96 -19.53 -27.87
CA VAL A 203 0.23 -20.35 -28.06
C VAL A 203 1.21 -20.12 -26.91
N ILE A 204 1.54 -21.19 -26.18
CA ILE A 204 2.58 -21.18 -25.15
C ILE A 204 3.83 -21.86 -25.71
N PRO A 205 4.94 -21.12 -25.91
CA PRO A 205 6.22 -21.71 -26.31
C PRO A 205 6.67 -22.81 -25.33
N GLU A 206 7.29 -23.87 -25.83
CA GLU A 206 7.77 -24.99 -25.00
C GLU A 206 8.65 -24.53 -23.83
N ALA A 207 9.54 -23.58 -24.09
CA ALA A 207 10.46 -23.02 -23.09
C ALA A 207 9.77 -22.20 -21.99
N LEU A 208 8.48 -21.85 -22.15
CA LEU A 208 7.72 -21.03 -21.20
C LEU A 208 6.61 -21.82 -20.49
N LYS A 209 6.44 -23.12 -20.78
CA LYS A 209 5.34 -23.92 -20.21
C LYS A 209 5.31 -23.93 -18.69
N ASP A 210 6.48 -24.02 -18.06
CA ASP A 210 6.57 -24.06 -16.59
C ASP A 210 6.25 -22.71 -15.93
N LEU A 211 6.26 -21.61 -16.71
CA LEU A 211 5.97 -20.26 -16.24
C LEU A 211 4.49 -19.89 -16.35
N LEU A 212 3.66 -20.75 -16.98
CA LEU A 212 2.23 -20.55 -17.14
C LEU A 212 1.45 -21.75 -16.59
N GLN A 213 0.62 -21.51 -15.58
CA GLN A 213 -0.17 -22.54 -14.92
C GLN A 213 -1.65 -22.40 -15.29
N PRO A 214 -2.33 -23.48 -15.70
CA PRO A 214 -3.76 -23.44 -15.94
C PRO A 214 -4.50 -23.19 -14.62
N SER A 215 -5.63 -22.49 -14.68
CA SER A 215 -6.49 -22.28 -13.52
C SER A 215 -6.88 -23.62 -12.89
N SER A 216 -6.55 -23.79 -11.62
CA SER A 216 -7.04 -24.93 -10.82
C SER A 216 -8.39 -24.63 -10.14
N PHE A 217 -8.91 -23.42 -10.32
CA PHE A 217 -10.07 -22.92 -9.62
C PHE A 217 -11.04 -22.21 -10.57
N SER A 218 -12.34 -22.49 -10.45
CA SER A 218 -13.40 -21.72 -11.08
C SER A 218 -14.39 -21.27 -10.01
N PHE A 219 -14.71 -19.98 -9.99
CA PHE A 219 -15.75 -19.42 -9.11
C PHE A 219 -17.17 -19.88 -9.48
N TYR A 220 -17.35 -20.47 -10.66
CA TYR A 220 -18.66 -20.82 -11.20
C TYR A 220 -18.77 -22.33 -11.37
N ASP A 221 -19.84 -22.93 -10.86
CA ASP A 221 -20.20 -24.32 -11.13
C ASP A 221 -20.34 -24.55 -12.65
N ASP A 222 -19.87 -25.71 -13.12
CA ASP A 222 -19.82 -26.16 -14.53
C ASP A 222 -21.17 -26.15 -15.30
N LYS A 223 -22.28 -25.70 -14.70
CA LYS A 223 -23.64 -26.00 -15.14
C LYS A 223 -24.42 -24.86 -15.78
N GLU A 224 -23.94 -23.61 -15.78
CA GLU A 224 -24.65 -22.53 -16.45
C GLU A 224 -23.72 -21.70 -17.36
N GLU A 225 -23.95 -21.76 -18.66
CA GLU A 225 -23.55 -20.69 -19.57
C GLU A 225 -24.40 -19.46 -19.24
N ARG A 226 -23.97 -18.65 -18.27
CA ARG A 226 -24.59 -17.34 -18.05
C ARG A 226 -24.17 -16.41 -19.19
N GLU A 227 -25.13 -16.02 -20.01
CA GLU A 227 -24.93 -14.90 -20.93
C GLU A 227 -24.94 -13.63 -20.09
N TYR A 228 -23.76 -13.11 -19.79
CA TYR A 228 -23.63 -11.88 -19.03
C TYR A 228 -24.15 -10.68 -19.83
N ILE A 229 -25.04 -9.89 -19.24
CA ILE A 229 -25.66 -8.74 -19.89
C ILE A 229 -25.11 -7.46 -19.25
N TYR A 230 -24.54 -6.58 -20.09
CA TYR A 230 -23.92 -5.33 -19.65
C TYR A 230 -24.55 -4.13 -20.34
N LEU A 231 -24.70 -3.07 -19.57
CA LEU A 231 -25.12 -1.75 -20.02
C LEU A 231 -24.57 -0.74 -19.02
N TYR A 232 -23.86 0.27 -19.48
CA TYR A 232 -23.35 1.37 -18.65
C TYR A 232 -23.11 2.63 -19.46
N LEU A 233 -23.04 3.78 -18.79
CA LEU A 233 -22.75 5.06 -19.44
C LEU A 233 -21.26 5.16 -19.80
N VAL A 234 -20.97 5.55 -21.04
CA VAL A 234 -19.63 5.93 -21.51
C VAL A 234 -19.48 7.45 -21.53
N GLU A 235 -20.57 8.15 -21.83
CA GLU A 235 -20.66 9.61 -21.81
C GLU A 235 -21.89 10.04 -21.01
N GLU A 236 -21.91 11.31 -20.58
CA GLU A 236 -23.10 11.90 -19.97
C GLU A 236 -24.29 11.87 -20.94
N ILE A 237 -25.44 11.46 -20.42
CA ILE A 237 -26.69 11.47 -21.15
C ILE A 237 -27.66 12.51 -20.58
N SER A 238 -28.46 13.09 -21.46
CA SER A 238 -29.55 13.99 -21.10
C SER A 238 -30.78 13.23 -20.60
N SER A 239 -31.68 13.93 -19.92
CA SER A 239 -32.94 13.36 -19.43
C SER A 239 -33.79 12.75 -20.55
N LYS A 240 -33.81 13.36 -21.73
CA LYS A 240 -34.51 12.84 -22.92
C LYS A 240 -33.89 11.54 -23.43
N GLU A 241 -32.57 11.45 -23.40
CA GLU A 241 -31.83 10.26 -23.83
C GLU A 241 -32.04 9.10 -22.86
N LEU A 242 -32.01 9.36 -21.55
CA LEU A 242 -32.31 8.36 -20.53
C LEU A 242 -33.76 7.85 -20.64
N ILE A 243 -34.72 8.75 -20.80
CA ILE A 243 -36.13 8.36 -21.01
C ILE A 243 -36.26 7.48 -22.26
N SER A 244 -35.63 7.87 -23.37
CA SER A 244 -35.66 7.07 -24.60
C SER A 244 -35.03 5.69 -24.44
N LEU A 245 -33.94 5.56 -23.68
CA LEU A 245 -33.32 4.27 -23.37
C LEU A 245 -34.29 3.34 -22.62
N VAL A 246 -34.95 3.85 -21.58
CA VAL A 246 -35.88 3.06 -20.76
C VAL A 246 -37.13 2.68 -21.55
N GLU A 247 -37.75 3.62 -22.26
CA GLU A 247 -38.96 3.38 -23.06
C GLU A 247 -38.77 2.36 -24.20
N THR A 248 -37.54 2.24 -24.69
CA THR A 248 -37.22 1.28 -25.76
C THR A 248 -37.20 -0.16 -25.24
N GLN A 249 -37.13 -0.37 -23.91
CA GLN A 249 -37.19 -1.71 -23.35
C GLN A 249 -38.63 -2.22 -23.28
N PRO A 250 -38.88 -3.51 -23.58
CA PRO A 250 -40.23 -4.11 -23.47
C PRO A 250 -40.73 -4.25 -22.04
N PHE A 251 -39.89 -3.92 -21.05
CA PHE A 251 -40.15 -4.03 -19.60
C PHE A 251 -39.85 -2.70 -18.88
N ALA A 252 -40.02 -1.57 -19.57
CA ALA A 252 -39.78 -0.23 -19.02
C ALA A 252 -40.38 -0.03 -17.63
N ASP A 253 -41.64 -0.44 -17.42
CA ASP A 253 -42.33 -0.29 -16.12
C ASP A 253 -41.65 -1.08 -14.99
N GLU A 254 -41.12 -2.28 -15.29
CA GLU A 254 -40.41 -3.11 -14.30
C GLU A 254 -39.11 -2.44 -13.84
N VAL A 255 -38.36 -1.83 -14.77
CA VAL A 255 -37.14 -1.06 -14.47
C VAL A 255 -37.45 0.12 -13.55
N ILE A 256 -38.53 0.86 -13.85
CA ILE A 256 -38.96 2.01 -13.04
C ILE A 256 -39.38 1.56 -11.64
N HIS A 257 -40.12 0.45 -11.52
CA HIS A 257 -40.52 -0.10 -10.23
C HIS A 257 -39.33 -0.59 -9.39
N LYS A 258 -38.33 -1.23 -10.01
CA LYS A 258 -37.10 -1.63 -9.31
C LYS A 258 -36.32 -0.42 -8.80
N LEU A 259 -36.22 0.65 -9.60
CA LEU A 259 -35.55 1.89 -9.18
C LEU A 259 -36.28 2.58 -8.03
N ASP A 260 -37.61 2.70 -8.07
CA ASP A 260 -38.41 3.27 -6.98
C ASP A 260 -38.26 2.46 -5.68
N ALA A 261 -38.31 1.13 -5.77
CA ALA A 261 -38.09 0.26 -4.62
C ALA A 261 -36.70 0.47 -4.00
N PHE A 262 -35.66 0.54 -4.84
CA PHE A 262 -34.29 0.78 -4.40
C PHE A 262 -34.11 2.14 -3.72
N LEU A 263 -34.67 3.21 -4.30
CA LEU A 263 -34.59 4.56 -3.72
C LEU A 263 -35.35 4.68 -2.38
N LYS A 264 -36.41 3.89 -2.19
CA LYS A 264 -37.14 3.81 -0.91
C LYS A 264 -36.36 3.05 0.16
N GLU A 265 -35.66 1.98 -0.22
CA GLU A 265 -34.84 1.18 0.68
C GLU A 265 -33.55 1.91 1.08
N TYR A 266 -32.93 2.64 0.14
CA TYR A 266 -31.67 3.36 0.31
C TYR A 266 -31.85 4.86 0.00
N PRO A 267 -32.52 5.63 0.90
CA PRO A 267 -32.81 7.04 0.65
C PRO A 267 -31.53 7.87 0.62
N ASN A 268 -31.24 8.46 -0.54
CA ASN A 268 -30.07 9.31 -0.81
C ASN A 268 -30.46 10.74 -1.20
N GLY A 269 -31.68 11.17 -0.83
CA GLY A 269 -32.25 12.47 -1.21
C GLY A 269 -32.89 12.49 -2.61
N LEU A 270 -32.85 11.38 -3.35
CA LEU A 270 -33.55 11.22 -4.63
C LEU A 270 -34.90 10.53 -4.41
N THR A 271 -35.94 11.00 -5.10
CA THR A 271 -37.26 10.36 -5.12
C THR A 271 -37.77 10.26 -6.55
N LEU A 272 -38.38 9.14 -6.89
CA LEU A 272 -38.96 8.88 -8.21
C LEU A 272 -40.42 8.49 -8.02
N ASP A 273 -41.35 9.14 -8.72
CA ASP A 273 -42.74 8.66 -8.80
C ASP A 273 -42.86 7.68 -9.98
N PRO A 274 -43.15 6.39 -9.76
CA PRO A 274 -43.29 5.41 -10.83
C PRO A 274 -44.35 5.79 -11.88
N PHE A 275 -45.39 6.54 -11.50
CA PHE A 275 -46.48 6.92 -12.42
C PHE A 275 -46.15 8.17 -13.24
N HIS A 276 -45.20 9.00 -12.78
CA HIS A 276 -44.78 10.25 -13.43
C HIS A 276 -43.25 10.31 -13.63
N TRP A 277 -42.61 9.15 -13.76
CA TRP A 277 -41.15 9.02 -13.69
C TRP A 277 -40.41 9.87 -14.73
N LYS A 278 -41.01 10.10 -15.90
CA LYS A 278 -40.44 10.94 -16.97
C LYS A 278 -40.28 12.38 -16.52
N GLU A 279 -41.30 12.91 -15.83
CA GLU A 279 -41.29 14.27 -15.30
C GLU A 279 -40.28 14.39 -14.16
N SER A 280 -40.21 13.37 -13.28
CA SER A 280 -39.17 13.29 -12.25
C SER A 280 -37.77 13.35 -12.84
N ILE A 281 -37.50 12.58 -13.91
CA ILE A 281 -36.18 12.55 -14.57
C ILE A 281 -35.83 13.88 -15.24
N GLN A 282 -36.80 14.55 -15.84
CA GLN A 282 -36.57 15.85 -16.49
C GLN A 282 -36.16 16.94 -15.50
N ASN A 283 -36.52 16.79 -14.22
CA ASN A 283 -36.27 17.78 -13.18
C ASN A 283 -34.99 17.51 -12.38
N TYR A 284 -34.29 16.38 -12.60
CA TYR A 284 -33.04 16.14 -11.90
C TYR A 284 -31.91 17.06 -12.40
N PRO A 285 -31.11 17.62 -11.48
CA PRO A 285 -29.80 18.19 -11.77
C PRO A 285 -28.89 17.19 -12.52
N ALA A 286 -27.95 17.70 -13.32
CA ALA A 286 -27.12 16.88 -14.20
C ALA A 286 -26.29 15.82 -13.45
N ASP A 287 -25.76 16.16 -12.27
CA ASP A 287 -25.01 15.26 -11.39
C ASP A 287 -25.88 14.14 -10.83
N GLN A 288 -27.10 14.46 -10.39
CA GLN A 288 -28.07 13.47 -9.90
C GLN A 288 -28.57 12.57 -11.04
N LEU A 289 -28.77 13.13 -12.22
CA LEU A 289 -29.22 12.42 -13.41
C LEU A 289 -28.26 11.30 -13.82
N GLN A 290 -26.94 11.51 -13.75
CA GLN A 290 -25.97 10.45 -14.08
C GLN A 290 -26.00 9.30 -13.06
N GLY A 291 -26.22 9.61 -11.77
CA GLY A 291 -26.43 8.59 -10.74
C GLY A 291 -27.67 7.73 -11.03
N ILE A 292 -28.79 8.37 -11.36
CA ILE A 292 -30.04 7.70 -11.75
C ILE A 292 -29.83 6.87 -13.02
N ALA A 293 -29.15 7.42 -14.03
CA ALA A 293 -28.89 6.75 -15.29
C ALA A 293 -28.08 5.45 -15.12
N ASN A 294 -27.05 5.47 -14.27
CA ASN A 294 -26.27 4.26 -13.95
C ASN A 294 -27.11 3.19 -13.24
N MET A 295 -27.95 3.59 -12.27
CA MET A 295 -28.88 2.66 -11.61
C MET A 295 -29.89 2.07 -12.59
N MET A 296 -30.43 2.89 -13.50
CA MET A 296 -31.34 2.41 -14.54
C MET A 296 -30.67 1.42 -15.49
N CYS A 297 -29.42 1.68 -15.91
CA CYS A 297 -28.67 0.73 -16.74
C CYS A 297 -28.53 -0.63 -16.05
N ARG A 298 -28.22 -0.62 -14.74
CA ARG A 298 -28.17 -1.85 -13.92
C ARG A 298 -29.52 -2.58 -13.89
N PHE A 299 -30.62 -1.89 -13.61
CA PHE A 299 -31.94 -2.54 -13.55
C PHE A 299 -32.42 -3.05 -14.92
N ILE A 300 -32.02 -2.39 -16.01
CA ILE A 300 -32.22 -2.90 -17.36
C ILE A 300 -31.45 -4.22 -17.54
N CYS A 301 -30.18 -4.30 -17.11
CA CYS A 301 -29.42 -5.55 -17.15
C CYS A 301 -30.11 -6.67 -16.36
N GLU A 302 -30.53 -6.40 -15.11
CA GLU A 302 -31.22 -7.39 -14.27
C GLU A 302 -32.49 -7.93 -14.94
N CYS A 303 -33.32 -7.06 -15.52
CA CYS A 303 -34.54 -7.47 -16.23
C CYS A 303 -34.22 -8.27 -17.50
N CYS A 304 -33.17 -7.88 -18.22
CA CYS A 304 -32.68 -8.60 -19.38
C CYS A 304 -32.17 -10.01 -19.01
N GLU A 305 -31.46 -10.15 -17.89
CA GLU A 305 -30.98 -11.44 -17.37
C GLU A 305 -32.14 -12.37 -17.01
N GLU A 306 -33.12 -11.85 -16.24
CA GLU A 306 -34.33 -12.59 -15.87
C GLU A 306 -35.11 -13.09 -17.09
N LYS A 307 -35.15 -12.30 -18.16
CA LYS A 307 -35.90 -12.59 -19.39
C LYS A 307 -35.04 -13.24 -20.50
N LYS A 308 -33.76 -13.47 -20.25
CA LYS A 308 -32.78 -14.04 -21.21
C LYS A 308 -32.75 -13.29 -22.56
N MET A 309 -32.60 -11.98 -22.49
CA MET A 309 -32.53 -11.12 -23.67
C MET A 309 -31.49 -10.01 -23.55
N LYS A 310 -31.16 -9.34 -24.66
CA LYS A 310 -30.21 -8.21 -24.67
C LYS A 310 -30.95 -6.87 -24.55
N PRO A 311 -30.34 -5.84 -23.95
CA PRO A 311 -30.91 -4.51 -23.88
C PRO A 311 -31.04 -3.91 -25.28
N PHE A 312 -32.16 -3.24 -25.53
CA PHE A 312 -32.36 -2.51 -26.78
C PHE A 312 -31.77 -1.12 -26.68
N ILE A 313 -30.65 -0.87 -27.36
CA ILE A 313 -29.98 0.44 -27.34
C ILE A 313 -30.44 1.26 -28.55
N PRO A 314 -31.10 2.43 -28.34
CA PRO A 314 -31.45 3.34 -29.42
C PRO A 314 -30.22 3.74 -30.26
N ALA A 315 -30.37 3.86 -31.57
CA ALA A 315 -29.26 4.14 -32.48
C ALA A 315 -28.50 5.43 -32.12
N SER A 316 -29.21 6.45 -31.63
CA SER A 316 -28.64 7.73 -31.18
C SER A 316 -27.80 7.64 -29.91
N LEU A 317 -27.91 6.54 -29.14
CA LEU A 317 -27.22 6.35 -27.86
C LEU A 317 -26.06 5.37 -27.94
N LYS A 318 -25.83 4.73 -29.09
CA LYS A 318 -24.77 3.72 -29.25
C LYS A 318 -23.36 4.23 -28.93
N SER A 319 -23.08 5.53 -29.12
CA SER A 319 -21.78 6.13 -28.76
C SER A 319 -21.68 6.51 -27.29
N LYS A 320 -22.82 6.60 -26.58
CA LYS A 320 -22.88 7.05 -25.18
C LYS A 320 -23.05 5.92 -24.18
N LEU A 321 -23.36 4.72 -24.67
CA LEU A 321 -23.64 3.53 -23.88
C LEU A 321 -22.70 2.40 -24.28
N GLY A 322 -22.13 1.75 -23.27
CA GLY A 322 -21.32 0.56 -23.42
C GLY A 322 -22.10 -0.73 -23.10
N PRO A 323 -21.57 -1.89 -23.50
CA PRO A 323 -20.31 -2.04 -24.23
C PRO A 323 -20.46 -1.77 -25.74
N ASP A 324 -19.41 -1.25 -26.38
CA ASP A 324 -19.31 -1.28 -27.85
C ASP A 324 -19.11 -2.72 -28.35
N GLU A 325 -19.08 -2.94 -29.67
CA GLU A 325 -18.96 -4.29 -30.23
C GLU A 325 -17.69 -5.03 -29.76
N LEU A 326 -16.56 -4.31 -29.64
CA LEU A 326 -15.29 -4.90 -29.23
C LEU A 326 -15.32 -5.23 -27.73
N GLU A 327 -15.81 -4.32 -26.89
CA GLU A 327 -15.91 -4.55 -25.44
C GLU A 327 -16.96 -5.64 -25.14
N ALA A 328 -18.03 -5.75 -25.94
CA ALA A 328 -19.00 -6.84 -25.82
C ALA A 328 -18.34 -8.20 -26.13
N GLN A 329 -17.51 -8.27 -27.17
CA GLN A 329 -16.71 -9.45 -27.48
C GLN A 329 -15.73 -9.77 -26.34
N ARG A 330 -15.06 -8.75 -25.77
CA ARG A 330 -14.13 -8.90 -24.63
C ARG A 330 -14.82 -9.41 -23.38
N ILE A 331 -15.99 -8.88 -23.07
CA ILE A 331 -16.83 -9.31 -21.97
C ILE A 331 -17.19 -10.80 -22.10
N VAL A 332 -17.67 -11.22 -23.27
CA VAL A 332 -18.00 -12.62 -23.52
C VAL A 332 -16.73 -13.48 -23.44
N ALA A 333 -15.60 -12.98 -23.95
CA ALA A 333 -14.31 -13.66 -23.87
C ALA A 333 -13.81 -13.80 -22.42
N ARG A 334 -14.01 -12.81 -21.54
CA ARG A 334 -13.67 -12.89 -20.10
C ARG A 334 -14.44 -14.02 -19.42
N GLY A 335 -15.75 -14.09 -19.65
CA GLY A 335 -16.58 -15.18 -19.11
C GLY A 335 -16.15 -16.58 -19.58
N LYS A 336 -15.63 -16.70 -20.81
CA LYS A 336 -15.03 -17.95 -21.31
C LYS A 336 -13.65 -18.21 -20.71
N LEU A 337 -12.83 -17.17 -20.61
CA LEU A 337 -11.44 -17.26 -20.14
C LEU A 337 -11.37 -17.70 -18.69
N ASP A 338 -12.27 -17.26 -17.80
CA ASP A 338 -12.29 -17.63 -16.38
C ASP A 338 -12.26 -19.16 -16.14
N ARG A 339 -12.65 -19.97 -17.13
CA ARG A 339 -12.64 -21.45 -17.06
C ARG A 339 -11.36 -22.09 -17.60
N SER A 340 -10.61 -21.40 -18.45
CA SER A 340 -9.44 -21.94 -19.16
C SER A 340 -8.20 -21.05 -19.06
N GLN A 341 -8.21 -20.08 -18.15
CA GLN A 341 -7.16 -19.08 -18.01
C GLN A 341 -5.86 -19.73 -17.57
N TYR A 342 -4.78 -19.35 -18.23
CA TYR A 342 -3.42 -19.53 -17.73
C TYR A 342 -3.00 -18.31 -16.92
N PHE A 343 -2.41 -18.57 -15.76
CA PHE A 343 -1.81 -17.58 -14.87
C PHE A 343 -0.29 -17.69 -14.92
N LEU A 344 0.39 -16.57 -14.66
CA LEU A 344 1.84 -16.60 -14.48
C LEU A 344 2.19 -17.36 -13.20
N ALA A 345 3.23 -18.18 -13.26
CA ALA A 345 3.81 -18.80 -12.08
C ALA A 345 4.37 -17.71 -11.15
N GLY A 346 3.97 -17.78 -9.87
CA GLY A 346 4.49 -16.89 -8.84
C GLY A 346 5.97 -17.15 -8.59
N ASN A 347 6.71 -16.11 -8.23
CA ASN A 347 8.14 -16.20 -7.96
C ASN A 347 8.44 -17.16 -6.78
N THR A 348 9.11 -18.30 -7.06
CA THR A 348 9.47 -19.30 -6.05
C THR A 348 10.71 -18.91 -5.22
N GLN A 349 11.41 -17.86 -5.62
CA GLN A 349 12.63 -17.36 -5.01
C GLN A 349 12.47 -15.87 -4.64
N PRO A 350 11.45 -15.50 -3.83
CA PRO A 350 11.18 -14.11 -3.51
C PRO A 350 12.32 -13.55 -2.66
N TRP A 351 12.63 -12.27 -2.83
CA TRP A 351 13.58 -11.55 -2.00
C TRP A 351 13.03 -10.16 -1.68
N GLU A 352 13.47 -9.62 -0.55
CA GLU A 352 13.19 -8.25 -0.14
C GLU A 352 14.53 -7.60 0.21
N ALA A 353 14.81 -6.42 -0.33
CA ALA A 353 16.05 -5.70 -0.08
C ALA A 353 15.75 -4.31 0.48
N HIS A 354 16.27 -4.03 1.66
CA HIS A 354 16.27 -2.70 2.25
C HIS A 354 17.64 -2.06 2.07
N THR A 355 17.71 -0.99 1.28
CA THR A 355 18.97 -0.35 0.92
C THR A 355 18.99 1.11 1.31
N PHE A 356 20.01 1.53 2.06
CA PHE A 356 20.31 2.93 2.29
C PHE A 356 20.91 3.54 1.02
N GLU A 357 20.11 4.29 0.27
CA GLU A 357 20.50 4.94 -0.99
C GLU A 357 20.94 6.36 -0.72
N ARG A 358 22.07 6.78 -1.32
CA ARG A 358 22.56 8.15 -1.16
C ARG A 358 21.65 9.11 -1.90
N MET A 359 21.48 10.28 -1.30
CA MET A 359 20.75 11.38 -1.91
C MET A 359 21.58 12.67 -1.88
N ASP A 360 21.38 13.50 -2.90
CA ASP A 360 21.87 14.87 -2.91
C ASP A 360 20.96 15.73 -2.04
N TYR A 361 21.28 15.80 -0.75
CA TYR A 361 20.53 16.63 0.20
C TYR A 361 21.19 18.00 0.35
N THR A 362 20.50 19.05 -0.10
CA THR A 362 20.94 20.44 0.01
C THR A 362 20.25 21.19 1.16
N GLY A 363 19.31 20.54 1.84
CA GLY A 363 18.62 21.13 2.99
C GLY A 363 19.55 21.31 4.19
N VAL A 364 19.21 22.25 5.06
CA VAL A 364 19.85 22.36 6.37
C VAL A 364 19.15 21.37 7.30
N PRO A 365 19.87 20.44 7.95
CA PRO A 365 19.26 19.60 8.98
C PRO A 365 18.60 20.49 10.03
N GLU A 366 17.30 20.29 10.29
CA GLU A 366 16.65 21.02 11.38
C GLU A 366 17.35 20.68 12.69
N VAL A 367 17.67 21.73 13.48
CA VAL A 367 18.15 21.53 14.83
C VAL A 367 16.99 20.92 15.61
N SER A 368 17.09 19.62 15.90
CA SER A 368 16.09 18.94 16.70
C SER A 368 16.04 19.56 18.10
N PRO A 369 14.84 19.80 18.65
CA PRO A 369 14.70 20.22 20.04
C PRO A 369 15.39 19.21 20.98
N PRO A 370 15.76 19.63 22.21
CA PRO A 370 16.30 18.72 23.21
C PRO A 370 15.39 17.51 23.43
N GLU A 371 15.99 16.34 23.67
CA GLU A 371 15.24 15.08 23.85
C GLU A 371 14.14 15.19 24.92
N GLU A 372 14.42 15.87 26.04
CA GLU A 372 13.45 16.09 27.12
C GLU A 372 12.22 16.91 26.67
N GLU A 373 12.40 17.87 25.77
CA GLU A 373 11.30 18.65 25.20
C GLU A 373 10.44 17.79 24.26
N LEU A 374 11.07 16.96 23.44
CA LEU A 374 10.39 16.02 22.55
C LEU A 374 9.63 14.96 23.35
N LYS A 375 10.25 14.43 24.42
CA LYS A 375 9.63 13.50 25.36
C LYS A 375 8.39 14.12 26.00
N ALA A 376 8.50 15.34 26.52
CA ALA A 376 7.38 16.05 27.14
C ALA A 376 6.24 16.29 26.14
N THR A 377 6.57 16.65 24.89
CA THR A 377 5.60 16.80 23.80
C THR A 377 4.88 15.50 23.50
N LEU A 378 5.60 14.37 23.43
CA LEU A 378 5.00 13.05 23.22
C LEU A 378 4.09 12.66 24.39
N GLN A 379 4.53 12.82 25.64
CA GLN A 379 3.70 12.52 26.82
C GLN A 379 2.41 13.34 26.83
N GLN A 380 2.49 14.62 26.46
CA GLN A 380 1.29 15.46 26.34
C GLN A 380 0.33 14.93 25.26
N ALA A 381 0.85 14.56 24.09
CA ALA A 381 0.03 14.03 23.00
C ALA A 381 -0.59 12.66 23.36
N LEU A 382 0.15 11.78 24.03
CA LEU A 382 -0.33 10.49 24.53
C LEU A 382 -1.46 10.67 25.55
N LYS A 383 -1.31 11.57 26.52
CA LYS A 383 -2.35 11.85 27.52
C LYS A 383 -3.61 12.41 26.88
N ALA A 384 -3.47 13.37 25.96
CA ALA A 384 -4.61 13.97 25.27
C ALA A 384 -5.37 12.95 24.40
N THR A 385 -4.62 12.14 23.64
CA THR A 385 -5.20 11.11 22.76
C THR A 385 -5.79 9.96 23.56
N GLY A 386 -5.11 9.50 24.61
CA GLY A 386 -5.59 8.49 25.55
C GLY A 386 -6.89 8.90 26.25
N ALA A 387 -6.98 10.14 26.73
CA ALA A 387 -8.21 10.65 27.34
C ALA A 387 -9.38 10.72 26.34
N PHE A 388 -9.10 11.12 25.09
CA PHE A 388 -10.11 11.12 24.02
C PHE A 388 -10.56 9.70 23.66
N ALA A 389 -9.61 8.78 23.49
CA ALA A 389 -9.88 7.37 23.18
C ALA A 389 -10.71 6.72 24.28
N ALA A 390 -10.37 6.95 25.56
CA ALA A 390 -11.11 6.42 26.71
C ALA A 390 -12.54 6.98 26.76
N LYS A 391 -12.72 8.29 26.56
CA LYS A 391 -14.05 8.93 26.51
C LYS A 391 -14.95 8.28 25.45
N ASN A 392 -14.36 7.89 24.31
CA ASN A 392 -15.08 7.31 23.17
C ASN A 392 -15.06 5.78 23.13
N ASN A 393 -14.68 5.11 24.22
CA ASN A 393 -14.59 3.65 24.31
C ASN A 393 -13.73 3.00 23.20
N SER A 394 -12.71 3.70 22.71
CA SER A 394 -11.79 3.16 21.72
C SER A 394 -10.85 2.14 22.37
N ASN A 395 -10.64 1.03 21.67
CA ASN A 395 -9.72 -0.05 22.06
C ASN A 395 -8.24 0.35 22.08
N PHE A 396 -7.89 1.58 21.65
CA PHE A 396 -6.53 2.12 21.68
C PHE A 396 -6.20 2.90 22.96
N ALA A 397 -7.19 3.21 23.80
CA ALA A 397 -6.99 4.03 25.00
C ALA A 397 -5.88 3.48 25.91
N GLU A 398 -5.88 2.16 26.14
CA GLU A 398 -4.88 1.49 26.98
C GLU A 398 -3.48 1.54 26.38
N ALA A 399 -3.34 1.45 25.04
CA ALA A 399 -2.04 1.54 24.39
C ALA A 399 -1.39 2.91 24.62
N PHE A 400 -2.17 3.99 24.54
CA PHE A 400 -1.66 5.35 24.80
C PHE A 400 -1.30 5.57 26.27
N GLN A 401 -2.13 5.07 27.19
CA GLN A 401 -1.83 5.11 28.63
C GLN A 401 -0.57 4.32 28.96
N PHE A 402 -0.40 3.14 28.34
CA PHE A 402 0.76 2.29 28.59
C PHE A 402 2.05 2.90 28.05
N ALA A 403 2.02 3.47 26.85
CA ALA A 403 3.15 4.21 26.30
C ALA A 403 3.54 5.42 27.17
N ASP A 404 2.57 6.17 27.70
CA ASP A 404 2.86 7.27 28.63
C ASP A 404 3.51 6.76 29.92
N TYR A 405 3.02 5.64 30.46
CA TYR A 405 3.59 5.01 31.66
C TYR A 405 5.06 4.64 31.48
N LEU A 406 5.42 4.04 30.34
CA LEU A 406 6.81 3.70 30.01
C LEU A 406 7.75 4.92 30.01
N LEU A 407 7.24 6.11 29.67
CA LEU A 407 8.02 7.36 29.66
C LEU A 407 8.20 7.99 31.03
N THR A 408 7.46 7.56 32.06
CA THR A 408 7.54 8.14 33.42
C THR A 408 8.86 7.86 34.13
N GLY A 409 9.58 6.80 33.74
CA GLY A 409 10.78 6.34 34.44
C GLY A 409 10.51 5.67 35.79
N LEU A 410 9.26 5.24 36.05
CA LEU A 410 8.89 4.53 37.28
C LEU A 410 9.23 3.04 37.26
N LEU A 411 9.41 2.47 36.07
CA LEU A 411 9.78 1.07 35.91
C LEU A 411 11.18 0.80 36.48
N PRO A 412 11.41 -0.41 37.02
CA PRO A 412 12.69 -0.78 37.58
C PRO A 412 13.80 -0.72 36.53
N GLU A 413 14.98 -0.28 36.94
CA GLU A 413 16.20 -0.51 36.16
C GLU A 413 16.59 -1.99 36.24
N GLY A 414 17.21 -2.51 35.18
CA GLY A 414 17.66 -3.89 35.17
C GLY A 414 18.36 -4.32 33.90
N ASN A 415 18.79 -5.57 33.87
CA ASN A 415 19.59 -6.16 32.80
C ASN A 415 18.75 -6.70 31.63
N PHE A 416 17.43 -6.44 31.66
CA PHE A 416 16.46 -6.95 30.68
C PHE A 416 16.56 -8.45 30.38
N ASP A 417 16.77 -9.26 31.42
CA ASP A 417 16.61 -10.71 31.37
C ASP A 417 15.15 -11.12 31.66
N GLU A 418 14.85 -12.42 31.56
CA GLU A 418 13.50 -12.94 31.86
C GLU A 418 13.06 -12.65 33.30
N ALA A 419 13.98 -12.60 34.27
CA ALA A 419 13.64 -12.27 35.65
C ALA A 419 13.21 -10.80 35.79
N HIS A 420 13.87 -9.90 35.06
CA HIS A 420 13.51 -8.49 34.98
C HIS A 420 12.14 -8.31 34.30
N LYS A 421 11.91 -9.01 33.18
CA LYS A 421 10.61 -9.05 32.49
C LYS A 421 9.47 -9.45 33.42
N GLU A 422 9.62 -10.55 34.16
CA GLU A 422 8.61 -11.04 35.11
C GLU A 422 8.36 -10.08 36.28
N LYS A 423 9.37 -9.29 36.67
CA LYS A 423 9.19 -8.21 37.66
C LYS A 423 8.30 -7.10 37.09
N ILE A 424 8.57 -6.65 35.86
CA ILE A 424 7.78 -5.61 35.20
C ILE A 424 6.35 -6.09 34.94
N ILE A 425 6.17 -7.33 34.47
CA ILE A 425 4.83 -7.90 34.24
C ILE A 425 4.00 -7.92 35.54
N ARG A 426 4.59 -8.26 36.68
CA ARG A 426 3.89 -8.19 37.98
C ARG A 426 3.46 -6.77 38.32
N GLU A 427 4.33 -5.79 38.12
CA GLU A 427 4.02 -4.38 38.35
C GLU A 427 2.90 -3.87 37.44
N LEU A 428 2.94 -4.23 36.15
CA LEU A 428 1.87 -3.87 35.20
C LEU A 428 0.52 -4.46 35.62
N LYS A 429 0.49 -5.70 36.12
CA LYS A 429 -0.73 -6.33 36.68
C LYS A 429 -1.23 -5.60 37.93
N GLU A 430 -0.33 -5.20 38.83
CA GLU A 430 -0.69 -4.43 40.03
C GLU A 430 -1.28 -3.05 39.68
N LEU A 431 -0.88 -2.48 38.53
CA LEU A 431 -1.43 -1.25 37.97
C LEU A 431 -2.72 -1.45 37.15
N ASN A 432 -3.24 -2.68 37.09
CA ASN A 432 -4.44 -3.08 36.34
C ASN A 432 -4.34 -2.89 34.82
N PHE A 433 -3.14 -2.98 34.24
CA PHE A 433 -3.00 -3.15 32.79
C PHE A 433 -3.54 -4.52 32.36
N SER A 434 -4.22 -4.57 31.22
CA SER A 434 -4.82 -5.80 30.69
C SER A 434 -3.78 -6.81 30.21
N ASP A 435 -4.23 -8.05 29.99
CA ASP A 435 -3.41 -9.09 29.36
C ASP A 435 -2.90 -8.68 27.98
N ARG A 436 -3.66 -7.86 27.23
CA ARG A 436 -3.23 -7.33 25.93
C ARG A 436 -2.06 -6.35 26.07
N ALA A 437 -2.08 -5.49 27.09
CA ALA A 437 -0.96 -4.61 27.39
C ALA A 437 0.30 -5.41 27.78
N ILE A 438 0.13 -6.50 28.52
CA ILE A 438 1.22 -7.42 28.90
C ILE A 438 1.78 -8.16 27.67
N GLU A 439 0.92 -8.60 26.76
CA GLU A 439 1.33 -9.19 25.48
C GLU A 439 2.13 -8.18 24.66
N ASN A 440 1.62 -6.95 24.51
CA ASN A 440 2.33 -5.87 23.83
C ASN A 440 3.69 -5.58 24.47
N PHE A 441 3.76 -5.53 25.80
CA PHE A 441 5.03 -5.39 26.53
C PHE A 441 5.99 -6.53 26.20
N THR A 442 5.52 -7.76 26.23
CA THR A 442 6.33 -8.95 25.93
C THR A 442 6.87 -8.91 24.50
N ASN A 443 6.04 -8.48 23.56
CA ASN A 443 6.43 -8.34 22.15
C ASN A 443 7.51 -7.27 21.94
N VAL A 444 7.45 -6.15 22.67
CA VAL A 444 8.52 -5.13 22.57
C VAL A 444 9.74 -5.47 23.41
N PHE A 445 9.58 -6.20 24.52
CA PHE A 445 10.69 -6.67 25.34
C PHE A 445 11.62 -7.60 24.56
N PHE A 446 11.12 -8.30 23.54
CA PHE A 446 11.95 -9.08 22.61
C PHE A 446 13.13 -8.28 22.04
N TYR A 447 13.00 -6.95 21.91
CA TYR A 447 14.05 -6.10 21.38
C TYR A 447 15.12 -5.69 22.42
N SER A 448 15.01 -6.08 23.68
CA SER A 448 15.87 -5.53 24.74
C SER A 448 17.34 -5.94 24.62
N GLU A 449 17.60 -7.15 24.13
CA GLU A 449 18.96 -7.69 24.02
C GLU A 449 19.82 -6.87 23.05
N GLU A 450 19.31 -6.58 21.85
CA GLU A 450 20.02 -5.75 20.86
C GLU A 450 20.21 -4.31 21.33
N LEU A 451 19.24 -3.75 22.05
CA LEU A 451 19.35 -2.38 22.55
C LEU A 451 20.44 -2.28 23.64
N LEU A 452 20.59 -3.32 24.47
CA LEU A 452 21.71 -3.41 25.41
C LEU A 452 23.06 -3.59 24.71
N ILE A 453 23.11 -4.38 23.63
CA ILE A 453 24.33 -4.52 22.81
C ILE A 453 24.70 -3.15 22.22
N ILE A 454 23.72 -2.40 21.66
CA ILE A 454 23.91 -1.02 21.17
C ILE A 454 24.45 -0.11 22.29
N GLY A 455 24.08 -0.39 23.55
CA GLY A 455 24.54 0.33 24.73
C GLY A 455 23.55 1.36 25.23
N TRP A 456 22.27 1.20 24.90
CA TRP A 456 21.20 2.02 25.44
C TRP A 456 20.98 1.74 26.93
N ASP A 457 20.72 2.80 27.67
CA ASP A 457 20.34 2.68 29.07
C ASP A 457 18.87 2.25 29.21
N SER A 458 18.46 1.91 30.44
CA SER A 458 17.08 1.47 30.69
C SER A 458 16.03 2.51 30.28
N LYS A 459 16.33 3.81 30.41
CA LYS A 459 15.38 4.89 30.08
C LYS A 459 15.18 5.00 28.58
N THR A 460 16.26 4.93 27.80
CA THR A 460 16.19 4.93 26.33
C THR A 460 15.47 3.68 25.82
N ILE A 461 15.71 2.52 26.42
CA ILE A 461 15.00 1.28 26.06
C ILE A 461 13.50 1.40 26.33
N TYR A 462 13.09 1.90 27.50
CA TYR A 462 11.67 2.11 27.79
C TYR A 462 11.04 3.19 26.90
N ALA A 463 11.78 4.24 26.55
CA ALA A 463 11.33 5.25 25.61
C ALA A 463 11.07 4.64 24.21
N PHE A 464 11.94 3.73 23.77
CA PHE A 464 11.73 2.99 22.53
C PHE A 464 10.52 2.05 22.60
N PHE A 465 10.32 1.34 23.72
CA PHE A 465 9.11 0.54 23.92
C PHE A 465 7.84 1.40 23.87
N ALA A 466 7.87 2.58 24.48
CA ALA A 466 6.76 3.54 24.42
C ALA A 466 6.45 3.94 22.97
N CYS A 467 7.47 4.29 22.19
CA CYS A 467 7.31 4.60 20.77
C CYS A 467 6.74 3.42 19.98
N SER A 468 7.20 2.21 20.24
CA SER A 468 6.74 1.01 19.53
C SER A 468 5.27 0.69 19.81
N ILE A 469 4.83 0.86 21.06
CA ILE A 469 3.45 0.62 21.51
C ILE A 469 2.49 1.72 21.03
N ALA A 470 2.95 2.97 21.00
CA ALA A 470 2.17 4.11 20.53
C ALA A 470 2.09 4.19 18.99
N ASP A 471 2.92 3.45 18.25
CA ASP A 471 2.89 3.35 16.78
C ASP A 471 1.72 2.47 16.30
N VAL A 472 0.50 2.96 16.55
CA VAL A 472 -0.78 2.35 16.15
C VAL A 472 -1.26 2.83 14.78
N PHE A 473 -0.34 3.41 13.99
CA PHE A 473 -0.62 4.08 12.73
C PHE A 473 -0.31 3.20 11.51
N GLY A 474 -1.30 3.05 10.63
CA GLY A 474 -1.21 2.35 9.35
C GLY A 474 -1.53 0.85 9.47
N GLY A 475 -2.06 0.29 8.38
CA GLY A 475 -2.61 -1.07 8.34
C GLY A 475 -4.11 -1.09 8.62
N MET A 476 -4.77 -2.20 8.27
CA MET A 476 -6.21 -2.37 8.45
C MET A 476 -6.58 -2.52 9.93
N GLY A 477 -7.55 -1.75 10.40
CA GLY A 477 -7.97 -1.70 11.80
C GLY A 477 -7.05 -0.86 12.69
N SER A 478 -6.28 0.06 12.10
CA SER A 478 -5.39 0.97 12.83
C SER A 478 -6.16 2.11 13.51
N TRP A 479 -5.48 2.89 14.36
CA TRP A 479 -6.11 4.08 14.99
C TRP A 479 -6.72 5.01 13.94
N ASN A 480 -6.03 5.14 12.80
CA ASN A 480 -6.37 5.97 11.65
C ASN A 480 -7.71 5.61 10.99
N ASP A 481 -8.11 4.34 11.13
CA ASP A 481 -9.32 3.81 10.51
C ASP A 481 -10.57 4.08 11.36
N GLN A 482 -10.40 4.66 12.56
CA GLN A 482 -11.53 5.02 13.41
C GLN A 482 -12.26 6.25 12.86
N TYR A 483 -13.58 6.24 13.06
CA TYR A 483 -14.48 7.34 12.77
C TYR A 483 -15.34 7.60 13.99
N PHE A 484 -15.56 8.88 14.32
CA PHE A 484 -16.28 9.29 15.50
C PHE A 484 -17.39 10.27 15.13
N GLU A 485 -18.58 10.05 15.68
CA GLU A 485 -19.71 10.98 15.58
C GLU A 485 -19.97 11.68 16.92
N PRO A 486 -20.39 12.95 16.93
CA PRO A 486 -20.63 13.86 15.79
C PRO A 486 -19.33 14.38 15.12
N GLU A 487 -19.47 15.11 14.00
CA GLU A 487 -18.36 15.67 13.22
C GLU A 487 -17.33 16.46 14.05
N GLU A 488 -17.77 17.14 15.12
CA GLU A 488 -16.88 17.85 16.06
C GLU A 488 -15.88 16.90 16.75
N GLU A 489 -16.31 15.67 17.09
CA GLU A 489 -15.44 14.64 17.65
C GLU A 489 -14.49 14.09 16.59
N ASN A 490 -14.95 13.93 15.34
CA ASN A 490 -14.10 13.54 14.22
C ASN A 490 -12.98 14.55 13.95
N VAL A 491 -13.30 15.85 13.93
CA VAL A 491 -12.31 16.93 13.76
C VAL A 491 -11.28 16.91 14.89
N LYS A 492 -11.72 16.74 16.13
CA LYS A 492 -10.82 16.63 17.29
C LYS A 492 -9.94 15.38 17.20
N TYR A 493 -10.51 14.25 16.81
CA TYR A 493 -9.79 13.01 16.55
C TYR A 493 -8.67 13.21 15.52
N GLN A 494 -8.97 13.83 14.38
CA GLN A 494 -7.96 14.12 13.34
C GLN A 494 -6.83 15.02 13.87
N GLN A 495 -7.17 16.08 14.63
CA GLN A 495 -6.18 16.98 15.23
C GLN A 495 -5.25 16.24 16.21
N LEU A 496 -5.83 15.44 17.11
CA LEU A 496 -5.06 14.66 18.09
C LEU A 496 -4.19 13.60 17.42
N SER A 497 -4.72 12.93 16.40
CA SER A 497 -3.98 11.93 15.61
C SER A 497 -2.76 12.54 14.93
N GLY A 498 -2.91 13.71 14.30
CA GLY A 498 -1.79 14.44 13.70
C GLY A 498 -0.76 14.89 14.73
N ALA A 499 -1.20 15.40 15.89
CA ALA A 499 -0.30 15.81 16.97
C ALA A 499 0.49 14.63 17.55
N LEU A 500 -0.17 13.50 17.81
CA LEU A 500 0.46 12.28 18.29
C LEU A 500 1.44 11.72 17.28
N PHE A 501 1.05 11.60 16.01
CA PHE A 501 1.93 11.10 14.95
C PHE A 501 3.22 11.93 14.86
N ASN A 502 3.09 13.25 14.81
CA ASN A 502 4.23 14.17 14.72
C ASN A 502 5.14 14.07 15.95
N ALA A 503 4.57 14.05 17.16
CA ALA A 503 5.33 13.94 18.40
C ALA A 503 6.06 12.60 18.50
N LEU A 504 5.37 11.51 18.16
CA LEU A 504 5.91 10.15 18.13
C LEU A 504 7.09 10.05 17.17
N LYS A 505 6.91 10.51 15.94
CA LYS A 505 7.95 10.48 14.92
C LYS A 505 9.17 11.30 15.33
N LYS A 506 9.00 12.57 15.72
CA LYS A 506 10.11 13.44 16.15
C LYS A 506 10.88 12.84 17.33
N TYR A 507 10.18 12.32 18.34
CA TYR A 507 10.85 11.71 19.49
C TYR A 507 11.57 10.42 19.11
N PHE A 508 10.95 9.55 18.28
CA PHE A 508 11.60 8.34 17.79
C PHE A 508 12.90 8.63 17.02
N VAL A 509 12.89 9.63 16.13
CA VAL A 509 14.10 10.04 15.39
C VAL A 509 15.18 10.62 16.29
N ALA A 510 14.80 11.35 17.35
CA ALA A 510 15.75 11.81 18.36
C ALA A 510 16.37 10.64 19.12
N LEU A 511 15.59 9.61 19.50
CA LEU A 511 16.11 8.39 20.13
C LEU A 511 17.08 7.63 19.22
N LEU A 512 16.83 7.61 17.91
CA LEU A 512 17.73 6.99 16.93
C LEU A 512 19.01 7.79 16.67
N SER A 513 19.04 9.07 17.03
CA SER A 513 20.18 9.95 16.76
C SER A 513 21.17 9.88 17.92
N PHE A 514 22.45 9.69 17.62
CA PHE A 514 23.47 9.65 18.68
C PHE A 514 24.56 10.66 18.39
N GLN A 515 24.87 11.45 19.41
CA GLN A 515 25.98 12.40 19.40
C GLN A 515 27.04 11.85 20.36
N LYS A 516 28.28 11.69 19.87
CA LYS A 516 29.43 11.27 20.69
C LYS A 516 29.90 12.38 21.62
#